data_AF-A0A8T5R020-F1
#
_entry.id   AF-A0A8T5R020-F1
#
_cell.length_a   1.000
_cell.length_b   1.000
_cell.length_c   1.000
_cell.angle_alpha   90.00
_cell.angle_beta   90.00
_cell.angle_gamma   90.00
#
_symmetry.space_group_name_H-M   'P 1'
#
loop_
_entity.id
_entity.type
_entity.pdbx_description
1 polymer ?
#
loop_
_entity_poly.entity_id
_entity_poly.type
_entity_poly.pdbx_seq_one_letter_code
_entity_poly.pdbx_strand_id
1 'polypeptide(L)'
;ATQSITSGIDLSALTNSPLPTPSSSITPTDFRIFAVSTIVILNIFSAILNGILKTGKAAKGLPLIIPYVVISLIVFLISSKVLSGFLSSFV
;
A
#
# COMPACT_ATOMS: atom_id res chain seq x y z
N ALA A 1 17.98 28.42 -52.87
CA ALA A 1 17.82 28.98 -51.52
C ALA A 1 17.31 27.88 -50.60
N THR A 2 18.23 27.22 -49.90
CA THR A 2 17.94 26.06 -49.05
C THR A 2 17.52 26.60 -47.68
N GLN A 3 16.21 26.61 -47.40
CA GLN A 3 15.70 27.06 -46.11
C GLN A 3 15.98 25.97 -45.07
N SER A 4 16.92 26.26 -44.16
CA SER A 4 17.25 25.41 -43.01
C SER A 4 16.05 25.32 -42.08
N ILE A 5 15.38 24.17 -42.06
CA ILE A 5 14.41 23.78 -41.03
C ILE A 5 15.23 23.28 -39.83
N THR A 6 15.94 24.19 -39.15
CA THR A 6 16.66 23.89 -37.89
C THR A 6 16.71 25.17 -37.08
N SER A 7 15.54 25.70 -36.75
CA SER A 7 15.42 26.80 -35.79
C SER A 7 14.11 26.62 -35.06
N GLY A 8 14.16 26.13 -33.81
CA GLY A 8 13.07 26.36 -32.87
C GLY A 8 12.30 25.15 -32.36
N ILE A 9 12.93 24.00 -32.13
CA ILE A 9 12.50 23.21 -30.97
C ILE A 9 13.23 23.80 -29.77
N ASP A 10 12.65 24.85 -29.19
CA ASP A 10 13.15 25.49 -27.98
C ASP A 10 12.93 24.53 -26.80
N LEU A 11 13.90 23.64 -26.57
CA LEU A 11 13.91 22.71 -25.44
C LEU A 11 13.94 23.43 -24.08
N SER A 12 14.27 24.72 -24.10
CA SER A 12 14.26 25.64 -22.95
C SER A 12 12.84 25.96 -22.43
N ALA A 13 11.82 25.82 -23.28
CA ALA A 13 10.41 25.97 -22.90
C ALA A 13 9.87 24.72 -22.18
N LEU A 14 10.48 23.56 -22.40
CA LEU A 14 10.16 22.30 -21.71
C LEU A 14 10.87 22.17 -20.36
N THR A 15 12.04 22.80 -20.18
CA THR A 15 12.78 22.78 -18.90
C THR A 15 12.18 23.71 -17.84
N ASN A 16 11.37 24.69 -18.23
CA ASN A 16 10.75 25.67 -17.32
C ASN A 16 9.24 25.50 -17.16
N SER A 17 8.62 24.56 -17.88
CA SER A 17 7.27 24.13 -17.56
C SER A 17 7.35 23.36 -16.24
N PRO A 18 6.70 23.81 -15.15
CA PRO A 18 6.56 22.98 -13.97
C PRO A 18 5.80 21.75 -14.44
N LEU A 19 6.51 20.65 -14.64
CA LEU A 19 5.91 19.35 -14.84
C LEU A 19 4.90 19.21 -13.69
N PRO A 20 3.58 19.09 -13.94
CA PRO A 20 2.64 18.86 -12.89
C PRO A 20 2.96 17.47 -12.36
N THR A 21 3.87 17.38 -11.40
CA THR A 21 4.04 16.20 -10.58
C THR A 21 2.66 15.98 -9.98
N PRO A 22 1.96 14.87 -10.28
CA PRO A 22 0.71 14.59 -9.61
C PRO A 22 1.05 14.48 -8.12
N SER A 23 0.79 15.55 -7.38
CA SER A 23 1.04 15.66 -5.95
C SER A 23 -0.01 14.89 -5.14
N SER A 24 -0.62 13.87 -5.74
CA SER A 24 -1.23 12.76 -5.03
C SER A 24 -0.13 11.91 -4.39
N SER A 25 0.74 12.54 -3.61
CA SER A 25 1.70 11.87 -2.76
C SER A 25 0.89 11.06 -1.76
N ILE A 26 0.84 9.74 -1.95
CA ILE A 26 0.26 8.81 -1.00
C ILE A 26 0.83 9.15 0.37
N THR A 27 0.00 9.66 1.26
CA THR A 27 0.44 10.08 2.58
C THR A 27 0.78 8.82 3.39
N PRO A 28 1.74 8.87 4.32
CA PRO A 28 1.98 7.76 5.25
C PRO A 28 0.70 7.33 6.00
N THR A 29 -0.22 8.27 6.22
CA THR A 29 -1.55 8.02 6.78
C THR A 29 -2.42 7.16 5.86
N ASP A 30 -2.45 7.47 4.56
CA ASP A 30 -3.22 6.72 3.56
C ASP A 30 -2.71 5.28 3.44
N PHE A 31 -1.39 5.10 3.46
CA PHE A 31 -0.77 3.78 3.46
C PHE A 31 -1.10 2.97 4.71
N ARG A 32 -1.11 3.59 5.89
CA ARG A 32 -1.49 2.91 7.14
C ARG A 32 -2.95 2.47 7.11
N ILE A 33 -3.86 3.33 6.66
CA ILE A 33 -5.29 3.01 6.54
C ILE A 33 -5.50 1.86 5.56
N PHE A 34 -4.83 1.90 4.40
CA PHE A 34 -4.85 0.82 3.43
C PHE A 34 -4.35 -0.50 4.03
N ALA A 35 -3.17 -0.48 4.66
CA ALA A 35 -2.57 -1.68 5.26
C ALA A 35 -3.45 -2.31 6.34
N VAL A 36 -4.02 -1.50 7.24
CA VAL A 36 -4.93 -1.99 8.29
C VAL A 36 -6.20 -2.57 7.67
N SER A 37 -6.78 -1.90 6.67
CA SER A 37 -7.97 -2.39 5.96
C SER A 37 -7.71 -3.73 5.28
N THR A 38 -6.59 -3.86 4.57
CA THR A 38 -6.18 -5.12 3.94
C THR A 38 -6.01 -6.23 4.96
N ILE A 39 -5.38 -5.96 6.10
CA ILE A 39 -5.21 -6.93 7.19
C ILE A 39 -6.56 -7.42 7.72
N VAL A 40 -7.51 -6.51 7.94
CA VAL A 40 -8.84 -6.86 8.43
C VAL A 40 -9.56 -7.79 7.44
N ILE A 41 -9.55 -7.45 6.15
CA ILE A 41 -10.18 -8.24 5.09
C ILE A 41 -9.54 -9.63 4.99
N LEU A 42 -8.22 -9.72 5.02
CA LEU A 42 -7.48 -10.98 4.93
C LEU A 42 -7.80 -11.91 6.11
N ASN A 43 -7.97 -11.35 7.30
CA ASN A 43 -8.35 -12.08 8.51
C ASN A 43 -9.79 -12.59 8.46
N ILE A 44 -10.72 -11.77 7.99
CA ILE A 44 -12.12 -12.19 7.80
C ILE A 44 -12.16 -13.36 6.82
N PHE A 45 -11.46 -13.26 5.69
CA PHE A 45 -11.38 -14.32 4.70
C PHE A 45 -10.76 -15.60 5.28
N SER A 46 -9.62 -15.48 5.98
CA SER A 46 -8.96 -16.63 6.63
C SER A 46 -9.87 -17.31 7.66
N ALA A 47 -10.59 -16.55 8.48
CA ALA A 47 -11.48 -17.08 9.49
C ALA A 47 -12.67 -17.83 8.87
N ILE A 48 -13.28 -17.26 7.83
CA ILE A 48 -14.37 -17.90 7.07
C ILE A 48 -13.87 -19.20 6.45
N LEU A 49 -12.71 -19.18 5.78
CA LEU A 49 -12.12 -20.33 5.12
C LEU A 49 -11.80 -21.44 6.14
N ASN A 50 -11.24 -21.09 7.29
CA ASN A 50 -10.96 -22.05 8.37
C ASN A 50 -12.25 -22.62 8.98
N GLY A 51 -13.32 -21.83 9.08
CA GLY A 51 -14.65 -22.31 9.46
C GLY A 51 -15.23 -23.33 8.47
N ILE A 52 -15.11 -23.04 7.17
CA ILE A 52 -15.53 -23.95 6.10
C ILE A 52 -14.71 -25.24 6.13
N LEU A 53 -13.39 -25.16 6.25
CA LEU A 53 -12.50 -26.33 6.25
C LEU A 53 -12.73 -27.23 7.47
N LYS A 54 -12.91 -26.67 8.66
CA LYS A 54 -13.07 -27.47 9.88
C LYS A 54 -14.47 -28.02 10.09
N THR A 55 -15.50 -27.32 9.64
CA THR A 55 -16.89 -27.65 10.00
C THR A 55 -17.87 -27.68 8.83
N GLY A 56 -17.41 -27.40 7.60
CA GLY A 56 -18.26 -27.31 6.41
C GLY A 56 -19.22 -26.12 6.43
N LYS A 57 -19.15 -25.24 7.44
CA LYS A 57 -20.10 -24.14 7.67
C LYS A 57 -19.37 -22.84 7.94
N ALA A 58 -19.56 -21.84 7.07
CA ALA A 58 -18.97 -20.51 7.20
C ALA A 58 -19.32 -19.80 8.51
N ALA A 59 -20.52 -20.02 9.06
CA ALA A 59 -20.99 -19.38 10.30
C ALA A 59 -20.11 -19.72 11.53
N LYS A 60 -19.47 -20.89 11.55
CA LYS A 60 -18.54 -21.26 12.64
C LYS A 60 -17.15 -20.64 12.49
N GLY A 61 -16.84 -20.08 11.33
CA GLY A 61 -15.61 -19.32 11.09
C GLY A 61 -15.63 -17.91 11.68
N LEU A 62 -16.82 -17.32 11.84
CA LEU A 62 -16.99 -15.95 12.35
C LEU A 62 -16.36 -15.68 13.74
N PRO A 63 -16.50 -16.54 14.76
CA PRO A 63 -15.86 -16.31 16.06
C PRO A 63 -14.32 -16.35 16.01
N LEU A 64 -13.73 -16.95 14.97
CA LEU A 64 -12.28 -16.96 14.79
C LEU A 64 -11.74 -15.59 14.34
N ILE A 65 -12.59 -14.67 13.86
CA ILE A 65 -12.14 -13.35 13.38
C ILE A 65 -11.44 -12.57 14.50
N ILE A 66 -11.98 -12.60 15.72
CA ILE A 66 -11.44 -11.85 16.87
C ILE A 66 -9.98 -12.24 17.15
N PRO A 67 -9.62 -13.52 17.39
CA PRO A 67 -8.23 -13.90 17.60
C PRO A 67 -7.34 -13.63 16.38
N TYR A 68 -7.86 -13.79 15.16
CA TYR A 68 -7.09 -13.50 13.94
C TYR A 68 -6.71 -12.02 13.82
N VAL A 69 -7.66 -11.11 14.10
CA VAL A 69 -7.40 -9.67 14.11
C VAL A 69 -6.33 -9.30 15.15
N VAL A 70 -6.41 -9.87 16.36
CA VAL A 70 -5.41 -9.62 17.42
C VAL A 70 -4.01 -10.08 16.99
N ILE A 71 -3.89 -11.29 16.43
CA ILE A 71 -2.61 -11.83 15.96
C ILE A 71 -2.02 -10.97 14.84
N SER A 72 -2.83 -10.57 13.85
CA SER A 72 -2.32 -9.71 12.78
C SER A 72 -1.93 -8.31 13.25
N LEU A 73 -2.60 -7.75 14.26
CA LEU A 73 -2.20 -6.47 14.83
C LEU A 73 -0.80 -6.56 15.45
N ILE A 74 -0.51 -7.65 16.16
CA ILE A 74 0.81 -7.92 16.75
C ILE A 74 1.87 -8.05 15.64
N VAL A 75 1.58 -8.83 14.60
CA VAL A 75 2.48 -8.99 13.45
C VAL A 75 2.73 -7.65 12.76
N PHE A 76 1.69 -6.83 12.58
CA PHE A 76 1.80 -5.50 11.98
C PHE A 76 2.71 -4.55 12.79
N LEU A 77 2.58 -4.55 14.12
CA LEU A 77 3.43 -3.74 14.99
C LEU A 77 4.90 -4.18 14.94
N ILE A 78 5.15 -5.49 14.95
CA ILE A 78 6.51 -6.05 14.83
C ILE A 78 7.11 -5.67 13.48
N SER A 79 6.38 -5.92 12.38
CA SER A 79 6.83 -5.56 11.03
C SER A 79 7.07 -4.07 10.88
N SER A 80 6.22 -3.21 11.46
CA SER A 80 6.43 -1.76 11.45
C SER A 80 7.72 -1.36 12.18
N LYS A 81 8.01 -1.98 13.33
CA LYS A 81 9.27 -1.72 14.05
C LYS A 81 10.49 -2.19 13.26
N VAL A 82 10.44 -3.39 12.70
CA VAL A 82 11.52 -3.93 11.87
C VAL A 82 11.77 -3.02 10.67
N LEU A 83 10.72 -2.66 9.93
CA LEU A 83 10.81 -1.78 8.77
C LEU A 83 11.36 -0.40 9.14
N SER A 84 10.97 0.16 10.30
CA SER A 84 11.53 1.43 10.79
C SER A 84 13.02 1.34 11.11
N GLY A 85 13.50 0.21 11.65
CA GLY A 85 14.92 -0.01 11.90
C GLY A 85 15.74 -0.19 10.62
N PHE A 86 15.17 -0.84 9.59
CA PHE A 86 15.80 -0.93 8.28
C PHE A 86 15.87 0.42 7.56
N LEU A 87 14.79 1.21 7.61
CA LEU A 87 14.74 2.54 7.01
C LEU A 87 15.57 3.58 7.76
N SER A 88 15.72 3.49 9.09
CA SER A 88 16.61 4.40 9.83
C SER A 88 18.08 4.15 9.58
N SER A 89 18.44 2.98 9.03
CA SER A 89 19.82 2.67 8.66
C SER A 89 20.18 3.13 7.24
N PHE A 90 19.19 3.62 6.47
CA PHE A 90 19.35 4.10 5.09
C PHE A 90 19.34 5.64 4.98
N VAL A 91 19.12 6.35 6.10
CA VAL A 91 19.21 7.81 6.26
C VAL A 91 20.53 8.16 6.96
#